data_AF-A0A424J1I8-F1
#
_entry.id   AF-A0A424J1I8-F1
#
_cell.length_a   1.000
_cell.length_b   1.000
_cell.length_c   1.000
_cell.angle_alpha   90.00
_cell.angle_beta   90.00
_cell.angle_gamma   90.00
#
_symmetry.space_group_name_H-M   'P 1'
#
loop_
_entity.id
_entity.type
_entity.pdbx_description
1 polymer ?
#
loop_
_entity_poly.entity_id
_entity_poly.type
_entity_poly.pdbx_seq_one_letter_code
_entity_poly.pdbx_strand_id
1 'polypeptide(L)' 'MALKDSKTEQNLKDAFAGESQANRRYLYFAAKADVEGYNDVAAVFRSTAEGETGHAHGHLEYL' A
#
# COMPACT_ATOMS: atom_id res chain seq x y z
N MET A 1 -22.19 -2.55 14.28
CA MET A 1 -22.81 -2.44 12.93
C MET A 1 -22.24 -3.54 12.07
N ALA A 2 -23.06 -4.28 11.33
CA ALA A 2 -22.55 -5.23 10.34
C ALA A 2 -22.17 -4.45 9.07
N LEU A 3 -20.93 -4.60 8.59
CA LEU A 3 -20.45 -3.93 7.38
C LEU A 3 -20.86 -4.65 6.09
N LYS A 4 -21.29 -5.91 6.21
CA LYS A 4 -21.68 -6.76 5.08
C LYS A 4 -22.73 -6.08 4.18
N ASP A 5 -22.50 -6.14 2.88
CA ASP A 5 -23.30 -5.56 1.80
C ASP A 5 -23.44 -4.03 1.85
N SER A 6 -22.62 -3.37 2.67
CA SER A 6 -22.61 -1.90 2.77
C SER A 6 -21.66 -1.25 1.77
N LYS A 7 -21.90 0.03 1.49
CA LYS A 7 -20.96 0.87 0.73
C LYS A 7 -19.59 0.93 1.42
N THR A 8 -19.53 0.87 2.74
CA THR A 8 -18.27 0.91 3.50
C THR A 8 -17.45 -0.35 3.27
N GLU A 9 -18.06 -1.53 3.18
CA GLU A 9 -17.34 -2.77 2.84
C GLU A 9 -16.72 -2.68 1.44
N GLN A 10 -17.46 -2.17 0.46
CA GLN A 10 -16.92 -1.97 -0.88
C GLN A 10 -15.76 -0.95 -0.86
N ASN A 11 -15.90 0.16 -0.15
CA ASN A 11 -14.84 1.14 -0.01
C ASN A 11 -13.58 0.55 0.65
N LEU A 12 -13.73 -0.32 1.65
CA LEU A 12 -12.60 -0.99 2.30
C LEU A 12 -11.89 -1.96 1.35
N LYS A 13 -12.63 -2.70 0.52
CA LYS A 13 -12.08 -3.57 -0.52
C LYS A 13 -11.32 -2.76 -1.58
N ASP A 14 -11.90 -1.66 -2.03
CA ASP A 14 -11.27 -0.77 -3.01
C ASP A 14 -10.00 -0.11 -2.45
N ALA A 15 -10.04 0.31 -1.18
CA ALA A 15 -8.89 0.86 -0.48
C ALA A 15 -7.78 -0.18 -0.32
N PHE A 16 -8.10 -1.39 0.15
CA PHE A 16 -7.13 -2.50 0.24
C PHE A 16 -6.45 -2.78 -1.11
N ALA A 17 -7.23 -2.81 -2.20
CA ALA A 17 -6.69 -3.00 -3.55
C ALA A 17 -5.80 -1.82 -3.97
N GLY A 18 -6.18 -0.58 -3.63
CA GLY A 18 -5.40 0.64 -3.87
C GLY A 18 -4.04 0.61 -3.18
N GLU A 19 -4.03 0.35 -1.87
CA GLU A 19 -2.81 0.30 -1.06
C GLU A 19 -1.90 -0.85 -1.48
N SER A 20 -2.48 -2.01 -1.82
CA SER A 20 -1.73 -3.15 -2.37
C SER A 20 -1.02 -2.78 -3.68
N GLN A 21 -1.68 -2.04 -4.56
CA GLN A 21 -1.07 -1.57 -5.80
C GLN A 21 -0.03 -0.48 -5.56
N ALA A 22 -0.26 0.43 -4.61
CA ALA A 22 0.69 1.47 -4.21
C ALA A 22 1.98 0.86 -3.68
N ASN A 23 1.89 -0.11 -2.76
CA ASN A 23 3.01 -0.90 -2.27
C ASN A 23 3.86 -1.48 -3.43
N ARG A 24 3.22 -2.17 -4.39
CA ARG A 24 3.94 -2.77 -5.52
C ARG A 24 4.65 -1.72 -6.39
N ARG A 25 4.03 -0.57 -6.62
CA ARG A 25 4.65 0.54 -7.36
C ARG A 25 5.84 1.13 -6.60
N TYR A 26 5.72 1.36 -5.30
CA TYR A 26 6.81 1.91 -4.50
C TYR A 26 8.00 0.97 -4.40
N LEU A 27 7.79 -0.35 -4.28
CA LEU A 27 8.88 -1.32 -4.35
C LEU A 27 9.57 -1.31 -5.72
N TYR A 28 8.81 -1.19 -6.81
CA TYR A 28 9.39 -1.03 -8.15
C TYR A 28 10.21 0.27 -8.28
N PHE A 29 9.70 1.39 -7.76
CA PHE A 29 10.43 2.66 -7.78
C PHE A 29 11.67 2.65 -6.90
N ALA A 30 11.64 1.97 -5.76
CA ALA A 30 12.83 1.74 -4.94
C ALA A 30 13.92 1.01 -5.73
N ALA A 31 13.56 -0.09 -6.41
CA ALA A 31 14.50 -0.85 -7.24
C ALA A 31 15.06 -0.01 -8.39
N LYS A 32 14.24 0.85 -8.98
CA LYS A 32 14.69 1.82 -10.01
C LYS A 32 15.66 2.84 -9.45
N ALA A 33 15.38 3.40 -8.28
CA ALA A 33 16.26 4.35 -7.60
C ALA A 33 17.60 3.72 -7.18
N ASP A 34 17.63 2.44 -6.78
CA ASP A 34 18.88 1.71 -6.53
C ASP A 34 19.76 1.66 -7.78
N VAL A 35 19.18 1.29 -8.93
CA VAL A 35 19.90 1.18 -10.21
C VAL A 35 20.47 2.52 -10.66
N GLU A 36 19.78 3.61 -10.36
CA GLU A 36 20.18 4.97 -10.73
C GLU A 36 21.12 5.63 -9.70
N GLY A 37 21.42 4.94 -8.58
CA GLY A 37 22.35 5.40 -7.55
C GLY A 37 21.75 6.36 -6.52
N TYR A 38 20.43 6.49 -6.47
CA TYR A 38 19.71 7.35 -5.53
C TYR A 38 19.31 6.60 -4.25
N ASN A 39 20.30 6.20 -3.45
CA ASN A 39 20.10 5.32 -2.30
C ASN A 39 19.10 5.87 -1.27
N ASP A 40 19.15 7.17 -0.95
CA ASP A 40 18.23 7.80 0.01
C ASP A 40 16.79 7.78 -0.51
N VAL A 41 16.60 8.00 -1.82
CA VAL A 41 15.29 7.95 -2.47
C VAL A 41 14.75 6.52 -2.46
N ALA A 42 15.60 5.52 -2.72
CA ALA A 42 15.22 4.12 -2.63
C ALA A 42 14.79 3.74 -1.20
N ALA A 43 15.50 4.22 -0.18
CA ALA A 43 15.13 3.99 1.22
C ALA A 43 13.76 4.59 1.56
N VAL A 44 13.48 5.82 1.12
CA VAL A 44 12.16 6.46 1.29
C VAL A 44 11.08 5.63 0.62
N PHE A 45 11.25 5.21 -0.64
CA PHE A 45 10.23 4.39 -1.33
C PHE A 45 9.97 3.05 -0.63
N ARG A 46 11.00 2.38 -0.11
CA ARG A 46 10.80 1.13 0.66
C ARG A 46 10.01 1.39 1.94
N SER A 47 10.38 2.43 2.68
CA SER A 47 9.66 2.81 3.91
C SER A 47 8.20 3.19 3.63
N THR A 48 7.93 3.90 2.53
CA THR A 48 6.55 4.19 2.10
C THR A 48 5.81 2.90 1.75
N ALA A 49 6.43 1.96 1.03
CA ALA A 49 5.82 0.67 0.70
C ALA A 49 5.45 -0.13 1.96
N GLU A 50 6.31 -0.12 2.99
CA GLU A 50 6.00 -0.71 4.30
C GLU A 50 4.80 -0.03 4.96
N GLY A 51 4.71 1.30 4.87
CA GLY A 51 3.54 2.07 5.30
C GLY A 51 2.25 1.60 4.62
N GLU A 52 2.25 1.44 3.30
CA GLU A 52 1.08 0.94 2.56
C GLU A 52 0.72 -0.50 2.90
N THR A 53 1.68 -1.31 3.33
CA THR A 53 1.39 -2.65 3.88
C THR A 53 0.59 -2.53 5.17
N GLY A 54 0.98 -1.60 6.05
CA GLY A 54 0.23 -1.27 7.26
C GLY A 54 -1.19 -0.79 6.97
N HIS A 55 -1.36 0.13 6.02
CA HIS A 55 -2.68 0.61 5.60
C HIS A 55 -3.55 -0.52 5.03
N ALA A 56 -3.01 -1.34 4.13
CA ALA A 56 -3.70 -2.47 3.54
C ALA A 56 -4.16 -3.50 4.59
N HIS A 57 -3.28 -3.87 5.51
CA HIS A 57 -3.65 -4.76 6.62
C HIS A 57 -4.72 -4.14 7.51
N GLY A 58 -4.60 -2.84 7.82
CA GLY A 58 -5.62 -2.11 8.56
C GLY A 58 -7.00 -2.21 7.89
N HIS A 59 -7.09 -2.08 6.56
CA HIS A 59 -8.36 -2.26 5.84
C HIS A 59 -8.89 -3.69 5.92
N LEU A 60 -8.03 -4.71 5.85
CA LEU A 60 -8.42 -6.12 6.01
C LEU A 60 -8.95 -6.44 7.40
N GLU A 61 -8.46 -5.80 8.46
CA GLU A 61 -8.94 -6.03 9.83
C GLU A 61 -10.41 -5.62 10.04
N TYR A 62 -10.93 -4.70 9.21
CA TYR A 62 -12.32 -4.26 9.24
C TYR A 62 -13.23 -4.97 8.22
N LEU A 63 -12.69 -5.85 7.38
CA LEU A 63 -13.45 -6.66 6.42
C LEU A 63 -13.83 -8.02 7.01
#